data_AF-A0A7C0Y1D6-F1
#
_entry.id   AF-A0A7C0Y1D6-F1
#
_cell.length_a   1.000
_cell.length_b   1.000
_cell.length_c   1.000
_cell.angle_alpha   90.00
_cell.angle_beta   90.00
_cell.angle_gamma   90.00
#
_symmetry.space_group_name_H-M   'P 1'
#
loop_
_entity.id
_entity.type
_entity.pdbx_description
1 polymer ?
#
loop_
_entity_poly.entity_id
_entity_poly.type
_entity_poly.pdbx_seq_one_letter_code
_entity_poly.pdbx_strand_id
1 'polypeptide(L)'
;MRTRDVVILASWITAIIISTVIILKGGATYANIGIALFLFFMASGISFVVGYSLHDTEELKLSKELSSLTSKLEEIEKKVNSIEEKVEKVEKFLEE
;
A
#
# COMPACT_ATOMS: atom_id res chain seq x y z
N MET A 1 1.81 -4.52 12.08
CA MET A 1 0.48 -4.10 11.56
C MET A 1 0.72 -3.09 10.46
N ARG A 2 0.04 -3.22 9.31
CA ARG A 2 0.13 -2.18 8.27
C ARG A 2 -0.49 -0.90 8.84
N THR A 3 0.02 0.25 8.42
CA THR A 3 -0.52 1.58 8.82
C THR A 3 -2.03 1.66 8.56
N ARG A 4 -2.50 1.05 7.46
CA ARG A 4 -3.93 0.85 7.16
C ARG A 4 -4.71 0.26 8.32
N ASP A 5 -4.25 -0.87 8.85
CA ASP A 5 -4.99 -1.63 9.87
C ASP A 5 -5.08 -0.84 11.17
N VAL A 6 -4.04 -0.06 11.49
CA VAL A 6 -4.01 0.84 12.66
C VAL A 6 -5.03 1.96 12.50
N VAL A 7 -5.12 2.59 11.33
CA VAL A 7 -6.08 3.69 11.06
C VAL A 7 -7.52 3.18 11.11
N ILE A 8 -7.78 2.03 10.48
CA ILE A 8 -9.11 1.40 10.51
C ILE A 8 -9.49 1.11 11.96
N LEU A 9 -8.65 0.42 12.70
CA LEU A 9 -8.92 0.03 14.09
C LEU A 9 -9.13 1.25 15.00
N ALA A 10 -8.33 2.31 14.84
CA ALA A 10 -8.50 3.56 15.57
C ALA A 10 -9.84 4.24 15.29
N SER A 11 -10.30 4.25 14.03
CA SER A 11 -11.61 4.83 13.67
C SER A 11 -12.77 4.07 14.30
N TRP A 12 -12.70 2.74 14.33
CA TRP A 12 -13.73 1.88 14.93
C TRP A 12 -13.78 2.04 16.44
N ILE A 13 -12.63 2.03 17.12
CA ILE A 13 -12.56 2.27 18.57
C ILE A 13 -13.15 3.64 18.92
N THR A 14 -12.81 4.67 18.14
CA THR A 14 -13.31 6.03 18.36
C THR A 14 -14.83 6.09 18.21
N ALA A 15 -15.39 5.50 17.15
CA ALA A 15 -16.83 5.44 16.93
C ALA A 15 -17.56 4.73 18.07
N ILE A 16 -17.00 3.61 18.56
CA ILE A 16 -17.55 2.86 19.70
C ILE A 16 -17.55 3.72 20.97
N ILE A 17 -16.41 4.29 21.34
CA ILE A 17 -16.27 5.07 22.58
C ILE A 17 -17.24 6.26 22.58
N ILE A 18 -17.27 7.03 21.49
CA ILE A 18 -18.15 8.20 21.39
C ILE A 18 -19.61 7.78 21.44
N SER A 19 -19.99 6.73 20.72
CA SER A 19 -21.37 6.21 20.73
C SER A 19 -21.79 5.76 22.13
N THR A 20 -20.91 5.03 22.83
CA THR A 20 -21.17 4.58 24.21
C THR A 20 -21.37 5.76 25.15
N VAL A 21 -20.53 6.80 25.09
CA VAL A 21 -20.66 7.99 25.95
C VAL A 21 -21.96 8.74 25.66
N ILE A 22 -22.32 8.92 24.39
CA ILE A 22 -23.56 9.59 23.98
C ILE A 22 -24.78 8.84 24.51
N ILE A 23 -24.81 7.52 24.39
CA ILE A 23 -25.94 6.71 24.85
C ILE A 23 -26.02 6.68 26.37
N LEU A 24 -24.89 6.54 27.07
CA LEU A 24 -24.85 6.48 28.54
C LEU A 24 -25.24 7.82 29.19
N LYS A 25 -24.78 8.95 28.65
CA LYS A 25 -25.05 10.28 29.24
C LYS A 25 -26.32 10.93 28.70
N GLY A 26 -26.62 10.74 27.41
CA GLY A 26 -27.76 11.36 26.74
C GLY A 26 -29.01 10.48 26.69
N GLY A 27 -28.90 9.20 27.06
CA GLY A 27 -29.98 8.22 26.98
C GLY A 27 -30.17 7.65 25.56
N ALA A 28 -30.90 6.53 25.46
CA ALA A 28 -31.19 5.83 24.21
C ALA A 28 -32.35 6.47 23.42
N THR A 29 -32.26 7.77 23.16
CA THR A 29 -33.24 8.47 22.32
C THR A 29 -32.97 8.22 20.83
N TYR A 30 -34.00 8.38 19.99
CA TYR A 30 -33.86 8.22 18.53
C TYR A 30 -32.74 9.10 17.93
N ALA A 31 -32.57 10.33 18.43
CA ALA A 31 -31.50 11.21 17.99
C ALA A 31 -30.11 10.65 18.34
N ASN A 32 -29.91 10.18 19.57
CA ASN A 32 -28.63 9.64 20.02
C ASN A 32 -28.27 8.32 19.32
N ILE A 33 -29.27 7.46 19.10
CA ILE A 33 -29.11 6.23 18.30
C ILE A 33 -28.76 6.58 16.85
N GLY A 34 -29.43 7.58 16.26
CA GLY A 34 -29.12 8.06 14.91
C GLY A 34 -27.69 8.58 14.78
N ILE A 35 -27.21 9.34 15.77
CA ILE A 35 -25.82 9.83 15.80
C ILE A 35 -24.83 8.66 15.92
N ALA A 36 -25.10 7.68 16.79
CA ALA A 36 -24.26 6.50 16.92
C ALA A 36 -24.17 5.73 15.60
N LEU A 37 -25.31 5.46 14.95
CA LEU A 37 -25.37 4.82 13.64
C LEU A 37 -24.59 5.60 12.58
N PHE A 38 -24.71 6.93 12.58
CA PHE A 38 -23.95 7.79 11.67
C PHE A 38 -22.43 7.67 11.89
N LEU A 39 -21.97 7.60 13.15
CA LEU A 39 -20.54 7.40 13.45
C LEU A 39 -20.03 6.04 12.93
N PHE A 40 -20.81 4.98 13.07
CA PHE A 40 -20.47 3.67 12.50
C PHE A 40 -20.45 3.69 10.97
N PHE A 41 -21.37 4.42 10.34
CA PHE A 41 -21.36 4.63 8.90
C PHE A 41 -20.09 5.36 8.44
N MET A 42 -19.69 6.42 9.15
CA MET A 42 -18.45 7.14 8.86
C MET A 42 -17.20 6.27 9.03
N ALA A 43 -17.12 5.47 10.10
CA ALA A 43 -16.02 4.51 10.30
C ALA A 43 -15.95 3.47 9.16
N SER A 44 -17.10 3.04 8.65
CA SER A 44 -17.18 2.15 7.48
C SER A 44 -16.67 2.84 6.21
N GLY A 45 -17.05 4.10 6.00
CA GLY A 45 -16.55 4.92 4.89
C GLY A 45 -15.02 5.12 4.94
N ILE A 46 -14.47 5.39 6.12
CA ILE A 46 -13.01 5.48 6.32
C ILE A 46 -12.35 4.13 5.98
N SER A 47 -12.93 3.02 6.43
CA SER A 47 -12.42 1.68 6.14
C SER A 47 -12.37 1.40 4.64
N PHE A 48 -13.39 1.83 3.89
CA PHE A 48 -13.44 1.71 2.43
C PHE A 48 -12.38 2.58 1.76
N VAL A 49 -12.30 3.87 2.09
CA VAL A 49 -11.37 4.82 1.46
C VAL A 49 -9.92 4.44 1.74
N VAL A 50 -9.57 4.15 2.99
CA VAL A 50 -8.21 3.74 3.37
C VAL A 50 -7.89 2.35 2.82
N GLY A 51 -8.89 1.47 2.75
CA GLY A 51 -8.80 0.15 2.12
C GLY A 51 -8.35 0.21 0.67
N TYR A 52 -9.02 1.04 -0.14
CA TYR A 52 -8.69 1.24 -1.56
C TYR A 52 -7.44 2.10 -1.76
N SER A 53 -7.33 3.24 -1.08
CA SER A 53 -6.27 4.22 -1.32
C SER A 53 -4.87 3.68 -1.02
N LEU A 54 -4.71 2.87 0.03
CA LEU A 54 -3.39 2.31 0.37
C LEU A 54 -3.05 1.06 -0.46
N HIS A 55 -4.06 0.36 -0.99
CA HIS A 55 -3.84 -0.79 -1.86
C HIS A 55 -3.26 -0.36 -3.21
N ASP A 56 -3.83 0.66 -3.83
CA ASP A 56 -3.34 1.21 -5.10
C ASP A 56 -1.91 1.74 -4.99
N THR A 57 -1.55 2.39 -3.87
CA THR A 57 -0.21 2.94 -3.71
C THR A 57 0.88 1.87 -3.58
N GLU A 58 0.59 0.71 -2.99
CA GLU A 58 1.57 -0.37 -2.89
C GLU A 58 1.80 -1.04 -4.25
N GLU A 59 0.74 -1.32 -5.01
CA GLU A 59 0.85 -1.94 -6.33
C GLU A 59 1.55 -1.03 -7.34
N LEU A 60 1.23 0.27 -7.34
CA LEU A 60 1.83 1.25 -8.22
C LEU A 60 3.32 1.45 -7.90
N LYS A 61 3.69 1.42 -6.62
CA LYS A 61 5.08 1.47 -6.18
C LYS A 61 5.86 0.20 -6.58
N LEU A 62 5.28 -0.98 -6.37
CA LEU A 62 5.88 -2.26 -6.77
C LEU A 62 6.07 -2.35 -8.29
N SER A 63 5.09 -1.92 -9.08
CA SER A 63 5.19 -1.86 -10.54
C SER A 63 6.32 -0.94 -11.00
N LYS A 64 6.45 0.23 -10.36
CA LYS A 64 7.53 1.18 -10.66
C LYS A 64 8.91 0.61 -10.28
N GLU A 65 9.02 -0.06 -9.14
CA GLU A 65 10.26 -0.73 -8.71
C GLU A 65 10.63 -1.88 -9.66
N LEU A 66 9.66 -2.70 -10.07
CA LEU A 66 9.84 -3.77 -11.06
C LEU A 66 10.33 -3.22 -12.40
N SER A 67 9.68 -2.17 -12.92
CA SER A 67 10.10 -1.51 -14.17
C SER A 67 11.54 -0.99 -14.07
N SER A 68 11.90 -0.38 -12.94
CA SER A 68 13.29 0.05 -12.71
C SER A 68 14.27 -1.11 -12.57
N LEU A 69 13.85 -2.27 -12.06
CA LEU A 69 14.70 -3.45 -11.96
C LEU A 69 14.93 -4.06 -13.33
N THR A 70 13.88 -4.17 -14.14
CA THR A 70 13.94 -4.69 -15.52
C THR A 70 14.90 -3.86 -16.37
N SER A 71 14.83 -2.52 -16.31
CA SER A 71 15.73 -1.66 -17.09
C SER A 71 17.20 -1.82 -16.68
N LYS A 72 17.47 -1.95 -15.38
CA LYS A 72 18.82 -2.24 -14.88
C LYS A 72 19.31 -3.61 -15.33
N LEU A 73 18.43 -4.60 -15.35
CA LEU A 73 18.76 -5.96 -15.82
C LEU A 73 19.14 -5.94 -17.31
N GLU A 74 18.37 -5.24 -18.13
CA GLU A 74 18.61 -5.09 -19.56
C GLU A 74 19.95 -4.36 -19.83
N GLU A 75 20.30 -3.37 -18.99
CA GLU A 75 21.60 -2.69 -19.07
C GLU A 75 22.77 -3.62 -18.70
N ILE A 76 22.58 -4.48 -17.68
CA ILE A 76 23.56 -5.50 -17.31
C ILE A 76 23.75 -6.51 -18.44
N GLU A 77 22.66 -6.99 -19.05
CA GLU A 77 22.70 -7.92 -20.17
C GLU A 77 23.51 -7.35 -21.35
N LYS A 78 23.28 -6.08 -21.71
CA LYS A 78 24.08 -5.41 -22.74
C LYS A 78 25.56 -5.32 -22.38
N LYS A 79 25.88 -5.04 -21.12
CA LYS A 79 27.27 -4.99 -20.64
C LYS A 79 27.93 -6.36 -20.69
N VAL A 80 27.22 -7.42 -20.30
CA VAL A 80 27.72 -8.81 -20.36
C VAL A 80 27.99 -9.21 -21.80
N ASN A 81 27.06 -8.99 -22.73
CA ASN A 81 27.26 -9.31 -24.15
C ASN A 81 28.46 -8.53 -24.73
N SER A 82 28.65 -7.27 -24.35
CA SER A 82 29.82 -6.50 -24.77
C SER A 82 31.13 -7.04 -24.20
N ILE A 83 31.12 -7.61 -23.00
CA ILE A 83 32.29 -8.28 -22.41
C ILE A 83 32.58 -9.58 -23.15
N GLU A 84 31.56 -10.40 -23.41
CA GLU A 84 31.72 -11.66 -24.17
C GLU A 84 32.34 -11.42 -25.55
N GLU A 85 31.83 -10.44 -26.32
CA GLU A 85 32.41 -10.08 -27.62
C GLU A 85 33.88 -9.64 -27.52
N LYS A 86 34.25 -8.92 -26.45
CA LYS A 86 35.63 -8.48 -26.24
C LYS A 86 36.53 -9.64 -25.85
N VAL A 87 36.05 -10.56 -25.03
CA VAL A 87 36.79 -11.77 -24.65
C VAL A 87 37.03 -12.64 -25.88
N GLU A 88 36.01 -12.87 -26.71
CA GLU A 88 36.16 -13.67 -27.93
C GLU A 88 37.20 -13.07 -28.90
N LYS A 89 37.24 -11.73 -29.03
CA LYS A 89 38.27 -11.04 -29.83
C LYS A 89 39.68 -11.22 -29.26
N VAL A 90 39.83 -11.22 -27.94
CA VAL A 90 41.12 -11.42 -27.27
C VAL A 90 41.58 -12.87 -27.44
N GLU A 91 40.68 -13.85 -27.29
CA GLU A 91 41.00 -15.27 -27.51
C GLU A 91 41.48 -15.51 -28.94
N LYS A 92 40.77 -14.97 -29.95
CA LYS A 92 41.21 -15.07 -31.35
C LYS A 92 42.58 -14.46 -31.61
N PHE A 93 42.91 -13.34 -30.96
CA PHE A 93 44.22 -12.69 -31.10
C PHE A 93 45.36 -13.46 -30.42
N LEU A 94 45.05 -14.30 -29.44
CA LEU A 94 46.04 -15.14 -28.74
C LEU A 94 46.27 -16.50 -29.43
N GLU A 95 45.32 -16.95 -30.27
CA GLU A 95 45.44 -18.18 -31.06
C GLU A 95 46.12 -17.98 -32.44
N GLU A 96 46.24 -16.73 -32.93
CA GLU A 96 47.08 -16.34 -34.09
C GLU A 96 48.54 -16.05 -33.70
#